data_AF-A0A843KFN0-F1
#
_entry.id   AF-A0A843KFN0-F1
#
_cell.length_a   1.000
_cell.length_b   1.000
_cell.length_c   1.000
_cell.angle_alpha   90.00
_cell.angle_beta   90.00
_cell.angle_gamma   90.00
#
_symmetry.space_group_name_H-M   'P 1'
#
loop_
_entity.id
_entity.type
_entity.pdbx_description
1 polymer ?
#
loop_
_entity_poly.entity_id
_entity_poly.type
_entity_poly.pdbx_seq_one_letter_code
_entity_poly.pdbx_strand_id
1 'polypeptide(L)'
;MMRFWIDDQQIEAQTSSTILEAALSAGIRIPTLCHHPALEPYGSCRLCTVEIEKNGKKRFVTSCNYPVEDGLVVRTATPAVLDIRRMIAELLLSRCPKEKQIQDLASEYGVIEPRFKLGEEKCILCGLCCRVCGEMVGVFAINFQNRGTDRSVGAPYGELSEDCIACGACSLVCPTSAISAQRNIFPLTAEDIIRIEEEHLSGERDADLGVCSELFAARTEIQGQDGGVVTSLLARCLDKGVIDAAVVVYQKENNGGRAAAVDDIEGVIKAKGTKYVRVSALAPLIDALRGGKRRVAVVGTPCQIRVIRKLEQLDYFKDEFPDAEIFLVGLFCFESFDYRRLRDHAKGLLGIDIEDADKIQIAKGRYIATLDGMEHSCSVRELENDIREGCRFCGDLVSRLADISIGSVGSAEGYSSVIVRSEKGKKLLDWLSFCREKAVREDIVKLARMKRRNADRNLERIRKGM
;
A
#
# COMPACT_ATOMS: atom_id res chain seq x y z
N MET A 1 -19.77 2.29 33.89
CA MET A 1 -18.78 3.32 34.24
C MET A 1 -18.05 2.85 35.47
N MET A 2 -16.73 2.94 35.47
CA MET A 2 -15.85 2.60 36.60
C MET A 2 -15.30 3.89 37.19
N ARG A 3 -15.21 3.99 38.51
CA ARG A 3 -14.62 5.14 39.22
C ARG A 3 -13.27 4.77 39.78
N PHE A 4 -12.25 5.52 39.42
CA PHE A 4 -10.88 5.26 39.83
C PHE A 4 -10.10 6.57 39.93
N TRP A 5 -8.85 6.53 40.38
CA TRP A 5 -8.04 7.71 40.63
C TRP A 5 -6.79 7.71 39.75
N ILE A 6 -6.46 8.84 39.13
CA ILE A 6 -5.17 9.10 38.49
C ILE A 6 -4.59 10.36 39.11
N ASP A 7 -3.44 10.26 39.77
CA ASP A 7 -2.73 11.41 40.37
C ASP A 7 -3.66 12.30 41.24
N ASP A 8 -4.40 11.66 42.16
CA ASP A 8 -5.38 12.29 43.06
C ASP A 8 -6.62 12.90 42.38
N GLN A 9 -6.75 12.78 41.06
CA GLN A 9 -7.96 13.13 40.32
C GLN A 9 -8.88 11.90 40.18
N GLN A 10 -10.14 12.03 40.58
CA GLN A 10 -11.14 10.99 40.35
C GLN A 10 -11.60 11.02 38.90
N ILE A 11 -11.51 9.88 38.23
CA ILE A 11 -11.84 9.70 36.81
C ILE A 11 -12.99 8.68 36.68
N GLU A 12 -13.89 8.96 35.75
CA GLU A 12 -14.90 8.02 35.30
C GLU A 12 -14.60 7.55 33.87
N ALA A 13 -14.59 6.24 33.66
CA ALA A 13 -14.34 5.64 32.35
C ALA A 13 -15.28 4.47 32.06
N GLN A 14 -15.37 4.09 30.79
CA GLN A 14 -16.09 2.88 30.40
C GLN A 14 -15.36 1.63 30.91
N THR A 15 -16.11 0.58 31.23
CA THR A 15 -15.59 -0.64 31.85
C THR A 15 -14.54 -1.37 31.01
N SER A 16 -14.56 -1.18 29.68
CA SER A 16 -13.62 -1.80 28.75
C SER A 16 -12.38 -0.95 28.45
N SER A 17 -12.31 0.30 28.93
CA SER A 17 -11.21 1.20 28.61
C SER A 17 -9.91 0.79 29.32
N THR A 18 -8.79 1.02 28.65
CA THR A 18 -7.47 0.92 29.29
C THR A 18 -7.19 2.17 30.15
N ILE A 19 -6.24 2.07 31.09
CA ILE A 19 -5.79 3.23 31.88
C ILE A 19 -5.34 4.36 30.95
N LEU A 20 -4.63 4.05 29.86
CA LEU A 20 -4.17 5.05 28.89
C LEU A 20 -5.32 5.78 28.22
N GLU A 21 -6.33 5.06 27.72
CA GLU A 21 -7.51 5.66 27.07
C GLU A 21 -8.28 6.56 28.02
N ALA A 22 -8.47 6.11 29.26
CA ALA A 22 -9.13 6.89 30.29
C ALA A 22 -8.31 8.14 30.67
N ALA A 23 -7.00 8.02 30.81
CA ALA A 23 -6.10 9.15 31.06
C ALA A 23 -6.15 10.19 29.92
N LEU A 24 -6.08 9.74 28.67
CA LEU A 24 -6.18 10.60 27.49
C LEU A 24 -7.52 11.34 27.42
N SER A 25 -8.61 10.64 27.71
CA SER A 25 -9.97 11.24 27.75
C SER A 25 -10.11 12.30 28.85
N ALA A 26 -9.34 12.17 29.93
CA ALA A 26 -9.27 13.14 31.03
C ALA A 26 -8.23 14.26 30.83
N GLY A 27 -7.51 14.28 29.70
CA GLY A 27 -6.45 15.25 29.43
C GLY A 27 -5.13 14.97 30.16
N ILE A 28 -4.97 13.77 30.74
CA ILE A 28 -3.76 13.36 31.46
C ILE A 28 -2.80 12.67 30.48
N ARG A 29 -1.63 13.28 30.26
CA ARG A 29 -0.60 12.76 29.34
C ARG A 29 0.17 11.61 30.00
N ILE A 30 0.08 10.41 29.42
CA ILE A 30 0.99 9.29 29.69
C ILE A 30 1.81 9.03 28.40
N PRO A 31 3.15 9.05 28.44
CA PRO A 31 3.98 8.96 27.24
C PRO A 31 3.91 7.58 26.58
N THR A 32 3.86 7.57 25.25
CA THR A 32 3.87 6.35 24.43
C THR A 32 4.64 6.58 23.13
N LEU A 33 5.27 5.52 22.61
CA LEU A 33 5.86 5.49 21.25
C LEU A 33 5.33 4.33 20.39
N CYS A 34 4.75 3.31 21.00
CA CYS A 34 4.21 2.13 20.31
C CYS A 34 2.68 2.03 20.36
N HIS A 35 2.02 3.04 20.93
CA HIS A 35 0.57 3.09 20.98
C HIS A 35 0.08 3.91 19.79
N HIS A 36 -1.02 3.45 19.20
CA HIS A 36 -1.71 4.15 18.15
C HIS A 36 -3.20 3.78 18.28
N PRO A 37 -4.14 4.73 18.33
CA PRO A 37 -5.50 4.41 18.74
C PRO A 37 -6.29 3.56 17.73
N ALA A 38 -5.92 3.56 16.44
CA ALA A 38 -6.48 2.65 15.43
C ALA A 38 -5.89 1.22 15.45
N LEU A 39 -5.09 0.87 16.46
CA LEU A 39 -4.44 -0.43 16.58
C LEU A 39 -4.68 -1.00 17.98
N GLU A 40 -4.75 -2.32 18.08
CA GLU A 40 -4.89 -3.01 19.38
C GLU A 40 -3.78 -2.62 20.40
N PRO A 41 -4.02 -2.73 21.71
CA PRO A 41 -2.98 -2.56 22.72
C PRO A 41 -1.75 -3.47 22.53
N TYR A 42 -0.54 -2.91 22.57
CA TYR A 42 0.71 -3.68 22.38
C TYR A 42 1.68 -3.65 23.57
N GLY A 43 1.93 -2.47 24.15
CA GLY A 43 2.77 -2.34 25.35
C GLY A 43 4.27 -2.64 25.17
N SER A 44 4.81 -2.55 23.95
CA SER A 44 6.23 -2.86 23.69
C SER A 44 7.22 -1.81 24.20
N CYS A 45 6.92 -0.51 24.02
CA CYS A 45 7.87 0.55 24.37
C CYS A 45 8.02 0.79 25.88
N ARG A 46 7.07 0.31 26.70
CA ARG A 46 7.04 0.44 28.18
C ARG A 46 7.08 1.87 28.77
N LEU A 47 7.12 2.93 27.95
CA LEU A 47 7.04 4.31 28.43
C LEU A 47 5.75 4.61 29.21
N CYS A 48 4.67 3.92 28.85
CA CYS A 48 3.38 4.01 29.52
C CYS A 48 3.32 3.32 30.89
N THR A 49 4.46 2.95 31.48
CA THR A 49 4.50 2.37 32.81
C THR A 49 3.96 3.35 33.83
N VAL A 50 3.07 2.85 34.69
CA VAL A 50 2.45 3.57 35.82
C VAL A 50 2.48 2.68 37.06
N GLU A 51 2.48 3.28 38.24
CA GLU A 51 2.30 2.57 39.50
C GLU A 51 0.79 2.48 39.78
N ILE A 52 0.30 1.28 40.06
CA ILE A 52 -1.08 1.08 40.50
C ILE A 52 -1.11 0.48 41.89
N GLU A 53 -2.11 0.87 42.66
CA GLU A 53 -2.41 0.33 43.97
C GLU A 53 -3.80 -0.32 43.97
N LYS A 54 -3.84 -1.58 44.41
CA LYS A 54 -5.07 -2.36 44.58
C LYS A 54 -4.99 -3.13 45.90
N ASN A 55 -5.98 -2.96 46.77
CA ASN A 55 -6.04 -3.62 48.08
C ASN A 55 -4.74 -3.44 48.90
N GLY A 56 -4.17 -2.23 48.89
CA GLY A 56 -2.91 -1.90 49.57
C GLY A 56 -1.64 -2.50 48.95
N LYS A 57 -1.74 -3.21 47.81
CA LYS A 57 -0.58 -3.74 47.08
C LYS A 57 -0.25 -2.84 45.90
N LYS A 58 1.02 -2.42 45.82
CA LYS A 58 1.56 -1.62 44.73
C LYS A 58 2.22 -2.51 43.67
N ARG A 59 2.03 -2.17 42.40
CA ARG A 59 2.71 -2.81 41.27
C ARG A 59 2.86 -1.85 40.09
N PHE A 60 3.86 -2.10 39.25
CA PHE A 60 4.03 -1.39 37.99
C PHE A 60 3.34 -2.14 36.85
N VAL A 61 2.57 -1.41 36.05
CA VAL A 61 1.87 -1.95 34.88
C VAL A 61 1.98 -1.00 33.71
N THR A 62 1.80 -1.50 32.50
CA THR A 62 1.69 -0.68 31.29
C THR A 62 0.27 -0.15 31.16
N SER A 63 0.08 1.18 31.18
CA SER A 63 -1.28 1.77 31.15
C SER A 63 -2.03 1.46 29.85
N CYS A 64 -1.30 1.21 28.75
CA CYS A 64 -1.89 1.03 27.42
C CYS A 64 -2.61 -0.31 27.21
N ASN A 65 -2.41 -1.30 28.08
CA ASN A 65 -3.05 -2.62 27.98
C ASN A 65 -3.70 -3.07 29.29
N TYR A 66 -3.58 -2.26 30.35
CA TYR A 66 -4.16 -2.57 31.64
C TYR A 66 -5.59 -1.99 31.69
N PRO A 67 -6.62 -2.81 31.92
CA PRO A 67 -8.01 -2.34 31.97
C PRO A 67 -8.29 -1.53 33.24
N VAL A 68 -9.17 -0.53 33.15
CA VAL A 68 -9.63 0.22 34.32
C VAL A 68 -10.47 -0.68 35.23
N GLU A 69 -10.28 -0.54 36.54
CA GLU A 69 -11.05 -1.24 37.57
C GLU A 69 -11.60 -0.24 38.60
N ASP A 70 -12.76 -0.54 39.19
CA ASP A 70 -13.34 0.31 40.23
C ASP A 70 -12.43 0.40 41.46
N GLY A 71 -12.27 1.60 42.00
CA GLY A 71 -11.42 1.88 43.16
C GLY A 71 -9.91 1.81 42.88
N LEU A 72 -9.47 1.59 41.64
CA LEU A 72 -8.06 1.55 41.29
C LEU A 72 -7.40 2.92 41.54
N VAL A 73 -6.20 2.94 42.12
CA VAL A 73 -5.41 4.16 42.26
C VAL A 73 -4.19 4.06 41.36
N VAL A 74 -4.05 5.01 40.44
CA VAL A 74 -2.97 5.09 39.45
C VAL A 74 -2.11 6.32 39.76
N ARG A 75 -0.79 6.13 39.77
CA ARG A 75 0.20 7.19 39.92
C ARG A 75 1.10 7.20 38.69
N THR A 76 1.11 8.33 37.98
CA THR A 76 1.80 8.42 36.69
C THR A 76 3.23 8.98 36.79
N ALA A 77 3.60 9.56 37.93
CA ALA A 77 4.85 10.28 38.13
C ALA A 77 5.52 10.05 39.51
N THR A 78 5.39 8.85 40.10
CA THR A 78 6.18 8.52 41.31
C THR A 78 7.68 8.50 40.97
N PRO A 79 8.60 8.71 41.93
CA PRO A 79 10.03 8.65 41.68
C PRO A 79 10.46 7.36 40.96
N ALA A 80 9.90 6.21 41.36
CA ALA A 80 10.15 4.94 40.72
C ALA A 80 9.65 4.88 39.26
N VAL A 81 8.48 5.45 38.94
CA VAL A 81 7.98 5.53 37.56
C VAL A 81 8.88 6.42 36.70
N LEU A 82 9.31 7.57 37.22
CA LEU A 82 10.20 8.49 36.52
C LEU A 82 11.57 7.85 36.25
N ASP A 83 12.12 7.09 37.20
CA ASP A 83 13.37 6.36 37.04
C ASP A 83 13.26 5.24 35.98
N ILE A 84 12.13 4.51 35.94
CA ILE A 84 11.85 3.53 34.89
C ILE A 84 11.81 4.20 33.51
N ARG A 85 11.08 5.32 33.38
CA ARG A 85 10.99 6.05 32.10
C ARG A 85 12.32 6.63 31.67
N ARG A 86 13.12 7.17 32.60
CA ARG A 86 14.48 7.65 32.33
C ARG A 86 15.36 6.53 31.77
N MET A 87 15.35 5.35 32.39
CA MET A 87 16.09 4.17 31.90
C MET A 87 15.64 3.76 30.49
N ILE A 88 14.34 3.75 30.22
CA ILE A 88 13.81 3.41 28.89
C ILE A 88 14.24 4.45 27.85
N ALA A 89 14.11 5.75 28.16
CA ALA A 89 14.51 6.83 27.28
C ALA A 89 16.02 6.76 26.96
N GLU A 90 16.84 6.44 27.97
CA GLU A 90 18.27 6.24 27.83
C GLU A 90 18.63 5.04 26.92
N LEU A 91 17.93 3.91 27.07
CA LEU A 91 18.10 2.75 26.18
C LEU A 91 17.69 3.06 24.73
N LEU A 92 16.58 3.78 24.55
CA LEU A 92 16.12 4.22 23.23
C LEU A 92 17.11 5.18 22.59
N LEU A 93 17.63 6.15 23.35
CA LEU A 93 18.66 7.08 22.88
C LEU A 93 19.95 6.36 22.53
N SER A 94 20.36 5.39 23.34
CA SER A 94 21.53 4.56 23.06
C SER A 94 21.37 3.78 21.75
N ARG A 95 20.16 3.30 21.44
CA ARG A 95 19.91 2.59 20.18
C ARG A 95 19.82 3.53 18.98
N CYS A 96 19.05 4.62 19.12
CA CYS A 96 18.70 5.54 18.04
C CYS A 96 19.16 6.98 18.32
N PRO A 97 20.47 7.25 18.45
CA PRO A 97 20.97 8.54 18.93
C PRO A 97 20.73 9.71 17.97
N LYS A 98 20.44 9.44 16.69
CA LYS A 98 20.24 10.45 15.63
C LYS A 98 18.77 10.79 15.37
N GLU A 99 17.83 10.11 16.05
CA GLU A 99 16.40 10.30 15.84
C GLU A 99 15.86 11.41 16.76
N LYS A 100 15.40 12.52 16.18
CA LYS A 100 14.97 13.72 16.93
C LYS A 100 13.91 13.43 17.99
N GLN A 101 12.88 12.63 17.67
CA GLN A 101 11.83 12.28 18.63
C GLN A 101 12.38 11.53 19.86
N ILE A 102 13.48 10.79 19.69
CA ILE A 102 14.13 10.05 20.78
C ILE A 102 15.04 10.97 21.59
N GLN A 103 15.73 11.91 20.93
CA GLN A 103 16.49 12.97 21.61
C GLN A 103 15.58 13.85 22.48
N ASP A 104 14.44 14.28 21.95
CA ASP A 104 13.45 15.08 22.67
C ASP A 104 12.92 14.33 23.90
N LEU A 105 12.59 13.04 23.74
CA LEU A 105 12.15 12.18 24.84
C LEU A 105 13.24 12.01 25.91
N ALA A 106 14.49 11.79 25.50
CA ALA A 106 15.60 11.66 26.43
C ALA A 106 15.84 12.95 27.22
N SER A 107 15.77 14.10 26.54
CA SER A 107 15.85 15.42 27.17
C SER A 107 14.73 15.66 28.18
N GLU A 108 13.49 15.21 27.89
CA GLU A 108 12.34 15.30 28.81
C GLU A 108 12.63 14.62 30.17
N TYR A 109 13.40 13.52 30.17
CA TYR A 109 13.77 12.77 31.38
C TYR A 109 15.15 13.11 31.95
N GLY A 110 15.80 14.15 31.43
CA GLY A 110 17.12 14.62 31.90
C GLY A 110 18.28 13.72 31.50
N VAL A 111 18.15 12.96 30.41
CA VAL A 111 19.24 12.12 29.88
C VAL A 111 20.06 12.96 28.90
N ILE A 112 21.26 13.38 29.32
CA ILE A 112 22.21 14.16 28.50
C ILE A 112 23.12 13.20 27.71
N GLU A 113 23.71 12.23 28.41
CA GLU A 113 24.53 11.17 27.81
C GLU A 113 24.09 9.81 28.36
N PRO A 114 23.86 8.80 27.50
CA PRO A 114 23.52 7.46 27.96
C PRO A 114 24.74 6.72 28.49
N ARG A 115 24.54 5.92 29.54
CA ARG A 115 25.53 5.00 30.13
C ARG A 115 25.84 3.81 29.23
N PHE A 116 25.04 3.61 28.18
CA PHE A 116 25.14 2.49 27.26
C PHE A 116 25.89 2.91 25.99
N LYS A 117 26.49 1.92 25.31
CA LYS A 117 27.18 2.14 24.04
C LYS A 117 26.18 2.60 22.97
N LEU A 118 26.46 3.75 22.36
CA LEU A 118 25.67 4.28 21.25
C LEU A 118 25.71 3.32 20.05
N GLY A 119 24.53 3.04 19.50
CA GLY A 119 24.31 2.35 18.23
C GLY A 119 24.09 3.33 17.09
N GLU A 120 23.74 2.81 15.92
CA GLU A 120 23.47 3.61 14.71
C GLU A 120 22.08 3.34 14.12
N GLU A 121 21.25 2.62 14.88
CA GLU A 121 19.94 2.21 14.44
C GLU A 121 19.00 3.42 14.31
N LYS A 122 18.04 3.32 13.39
CA LYS A 122 16.93 4.27 13.30
C LYS A 122 15.66 3.70 13.91
N CYS A 123 15.52 2.36 13.92
CA CYS A 123 14.31 1.69 14.35
C CYS A 123 14.30 1.40 15.85
N ILE A 124 13.29 1.93 16.55
CA ILE A 124 13.05 1.64 17.98
C ILE A 124 12.27 0.34 18.22
N LEU A 125 12.00 -0.45 17.18
CA LEU A 125 11.28 -1.73 17.28
C LEU A 125 9.88 -1.63 17.93
N CYS A 126 9.18 -0.50 17.74
CA CYS A 126 7.86 -0.29 18.33
C CYS A 126 6.77 -1.17 17.72
N GLY A 127 6.95 -1.65 16.49
CA GLY A 127 6.04 -2.55 15.79
C GLY A 127 4.85 -1.89 15.09
N LEU A 128 4.66 -0.57 15.20
CA LEU A 128 3.53 0.14 14.59
C LEU A 128 3.41 -0.10 13.09
N CYS A 129 4.54 -0.10 12.37
CA CYS A 129 4.61 -0.35 10.94
C CYS A 129 4.15 -1.76 10.53
N CYS A 130 4.59 -2.80 11.25
CA CYS A 130 4.15 -4.19 11.03
C CYS A 130 2.64 -4.32 11.29
N ARG A 131 2.19 -3.72 12.39
CA ARG A 131 0.81 -3.82 12.86
C ARG A 131 -0.17 -3.09 11.94
N VAL A 132 0.12 -1.86 11.53
CA VAL A 132 -0.74 -1.16 10.55
C VAL A 132 -0.79 -1.89 9.21
N CYS A 133 0.31 -2.52 8.79
CA CYS A 133 0.36 -3.27 7.53
C CYS A 133 -0.51 -4.54 7.57
N GLY A 134 -0.56 -5.22 8.72
CA GLY A 134 -1.36 -6.43 8.92
C GLY A 134 -2.79 -6.16 9.38
N GLU A 135 -2.96 -5.46 10.51
CA GLU A 135 -4.25 -5.25 11.20
C GLU A 135 -5.17 -4.29 10.44
N MET A 136 -4.62 -3.25 9.82
CA MET A 136 -5.43 -2.22 9.13
C MET A 136 -5.46 -2.40 7.62
N VAL A 137 -4.28 -2.55 6.99
CA VAL A 137 -4.18 -2.64 5.52
C VAL A 137 -4.44 -4.06 5.02
N GLY A 138 -4.14 -5.10 5.82
CA GLY A 138 -4.41 -6.50 5.49
C GLY A 138 -3.45 -7.14 4.49
N VAL A 139 -2.28 -6.54 4.22
CA VAL A 139 -1.33 -7.07 3.21
C VAL A 139 -0.11 -7.78 3.81
N PHE A 140 0.20 -7.57 5.09
CA PHE A 140 1.27 -8.28 5.81
C PHE A 140 2.67 -8.27 5.15
N ALA A 141 2.97 -7.21 4.39
CA ALA A 141 4.21 -7.06 3.62
C ALA A 141 5.49 -6.87 4.48
N ILE A 142 5.33 -6.57 5.77
CA ILE A 142 6.44 -6.22 6.67
C ILE A 142 6.20 -6.82 8.06
N ASN A 143 7.24 -7.40 8.65
CA ASN A 143 7.19 -7.97 10.00
C ASN A 143 8.53 -7.86 10.74
N PHE A 144 8.53 -8.23 12.02
CA PHE A 144 9.76 -8.44 12.77
C PHE A 144 10.53 -9.65 12.23
N GLN A 145 11.85 -9.53 12.23
CA GLN A 145 12.78 -10.57 11.85
C GLN A 145 13.81 -10.78 12.95
N ASN A 146 14.44 -11.94 12.94
CA ASN A 146 15.45 -12.35 13.92
C ASN A 146 14.94 -12.27 15.38
N ARG A 147 15.84 -12.41 16.34
CA ARG A 147 15.54 -12.37 17.78
C ARG A 147 16.70 -11.70 18.53
N GLY A 148 16.46 -11.33 19.79
CA GLY A 148 17.49 -10.74 20.64
C GLY A 148 18.01 -9.41 20.10
N THR A 149 19.33 -9.25 20.08
CA THR A 149 20.02 -8.03 19.64
C THR A 149 19.90 -7.79 18.13
N ASP A 150 19.72 -8.86 17.36
CA ASP A 150 19.68 -8.81 15.89
C ASP A 150 18.28 -8.55 15.34
N ARG A 151 17.31 -8.33 16.24
CA ARG A 151 15.92 -8.09 15.89
C ARG A 151 15.79 -6.83 15.05
N SER A 152 15.13 -6.96 13.91
CA SER A 152 14.91 -5.88 12.95
C SER A 152 13.48 -5.94 12.39
N VAL A 153 13.14 -4.97 11.55
CA VAL A 153 11.88 -4.92 10.82
C VAL A 153 12.20 -4.91 9.34
N GLY A 154 11.52 -5.74 8.55
CA GLY A 154 11.76 -5.86 7.12
C GLY A 154 10.71 -6.73 6.41
N ALA A 155 10.81 -6.80 5.08
CA ALA A 155 10.09 -7.77 4.27
C ALA A 155 10.68 -9.19 4.41
N PRO A 156 9.86 -10.27 4.37
CA PRO A 156 10.32 -11.64 4.60
C PRO A 156 11.62 -12.01 3.88
N TYR A 157 12.52 -12.71 4.58
CA TYR A 157 13.86 -13.10 4.09
C TYR A 157 14.79 -11.95 3.67
N GLY A 158 14.41 -10.70 3.95
CA GLY A 158 15.14 -9.51 3.51
C GLY A 158 14.89 -9.16 2.04
N GLU A 159 14.04 -9.90 1.34
CA GLU A 159 13.76 -9.75 -0.09
C GLU A 159 12.70 -8.68 -0.37
N LEU A 160 12.59 -8.26 -1.64
CA LEU A 160 11.56 -7.31 -2.07
C LEU A 160 10.16 -7.91 -1.86
N SER A 161 9.30 -7.23 -1.12
CA SER A 161 7.95 -7.73 -0.85
C SER A 161 7.03 -7.58 -2.06
N GLU A 162 6.66 -8.69 -2.69
CA GLU A 162 5.60 -8.72 -3.72
C GLU A 162 4.21 -8.31 -3.20
N ASP A 163 4.02 -8.44 -1.87
CA ASP A 163 2.78 -8.09 -1.21
C ASP A 163 2.61 -6.60 -0.90
N CYS A 164 3.67 -5.80 -1.01
CA CYS A 164 3.55 -4.37 -0.72
C CYS A 164 2.79 -3.67 -1.84
N ILE A 165 1.78 -2.86 -1.49
CA ILE A 165 0.99 -2.06 -2.45
C ILE A 165 1.40 -0.59 -2.47
N ALA A 166 2.52 -0.26 -1.83
CA ALA A 166 3.06 1.08 -1.69
C ALA A 166 2.07 2.12 -1.12
N CYS A 167 1.26 1.74 -0.13
CA CYS A 167 0.24 2.62 0.46
C CYS A 167 0.79 3.70 1.42
N GLY A 168 2.02 3.54 1.92
CA GLY A 168 2.65 4.50 2.84
C GLY A 168 2.18 4.46 4.29
N ALA A 169 1.19 3.63 4.65
CA ALA A 169 0.63 3.56 6.00
C ALA A 169 1.68 3.25 7.08
N CYS A 170 2.65 2.38 6.79
CA CYS A 170 3.74 2.06 7.71
C CYS A 170 4.68 3.25 7.99
N SER A 171 4.89 4.13 7.01
CA SER A 171 5.68 5.34 7.19
C SER A 171 4.92 6.39 7.98
N LEU A 172 3.60 6.47 7.80
CA LEU A 172 2.74 7.42 8.48
C LEU A 172 2.72 7.24 10.01
N VAL A 173 2.78 5.98 10.48
CA VAL A 173 2.76 5.65 11.91
C VAL A 173 4.15 5.49 12.52
N CYS A 174 5.22 5.67 11.74
CA CYS A 174 6.58 5.47 12.24
C CYS A 174 7.01 6.68 13.09
N PRO A 175 7.41 6.48 14.36
CA PRO A 175 7.89 7.58 15.22
C PRO A 175 9.36 7.96 14.93
N THR A 176 9.94 7.47 13.84
CA THR A 176 11.35 7.64 13.48
C THR A 176 11.48 7.67 11.96
N SER A 177 12.67 7.95 11.45
CA SER A 177 12.96 7.87 10.01
C SER A 177 13.21 6.44 9.48
N ALA A 178 13.01 5.41 10.31
CA ALA A 178 13.43 4.04 10.02
C ALA A 178 12.78 3.41 8.79
N ILE A 179 11.48 3.66 8.56
CA ILE A 179 10.72 3.05 7.46
C ILE A 179 11.05 3.70 6.11
N SER A 180 11.23 5.02 6.09
CA SER A 180 11.58 5.76 4.87
C SER A 180 12.95 5.39 4.32
N ALA A 181 13.83 4.80 5.14
CA ALA A 181 15.16 4.35 4.76
C ALA A 181 15.23 2.89 4.27
N GLN A 182 14.12 2.14 4.31
CA GLN A 182 14.10 0.73 3.91
C GLN A 182 14.11 0.58 2.38
N ARG A 183 14.92 -0.37 1.87
CA ARG A 183 15.00 -0.69 0.43
C ARG A 183 14.04 -1.79 -0.01
N ASN A 184 13.57 -2.63 0.91
CA ASN A 184 12.71 -3.78 0.62
C ASN A 184 11.24 -3.58 1.01
N ILE A 185 10.86 -2.36 1.43
CA ILE A 185 9.49 -1.92 1.68
C ILE A 185 9.28 -0.62 0.92
N PHE A 186 8.10 -0.43 0.33
CA PHE A 186 7.87 0.65 -0.65
C PHE A 186 6.87 1.71 -0.19
N PRO A 187 7.01 2.33 1.00
CA PRO A 187 6.09 3.39 1.37
C PRO A 187 6.24 4.55 0.38
N LEU A 188 5.15 4.96 -0.25
CA LEU A 188 5.10 6.19 -1.04
C LEU A 188 4.34 7.25 -0.27
N THR A 189 5.03 8.33 0.07
CA THR A 189 4.40 9.53 0.61
C THR A 189 3.87 10.43 -0.51
N ALA A 190 3.17 11.51 -0.16
CA ALA A 190 2.74 12.50 -1.15
C ALA A 190 3.94 13.21 -1.78
N GLU A 191 4.98 13.48 -1.00
CA GLU A 191 6.23 14.08 -1.46
C GLU A 191 6.98 13.15 -2.40
N ASP A 192 7.01 11.84 -2.11
CA ASP A 192 7.62 10.86 -3.02
C ASP A 192 6.93 10.83 -4.39
N ILE A 193 5.59 10.89 -4.41
CA ILE A 193 4.79 10.94 -5.65
C ILE A 193 5.16 12.18 -6.47
N ILE A 194 5.24 13.36 -5.83
CA ILE A 194 5.59 14.62 -6.50
C ILE A 194 6.99 14.52 -7.13
N ARG A 195 7.96 13.99 -6.39
CA ARG A 195 9.34 13.80 -6.88
C ARG A 195 9.40 12.84 -8.06
N ILE A 196 8.72 11.69 -7.98
CA ILE A 196 8.67 10.71 -9.08
C ILE A 196 8.03 11.33 -10.32
N GLU A 197 6.95 12.10 -10.16
CA GLU A 197 6.32 12.81 -11.27
C GLU A 197 7.28 13.80 -11.94
N GLU A 198 8.04 14.56 -11.16
CA GLU A 198 9.01 15.55 -11.66
C GLU A 198 10.22 14.90 -12.34
N GLU A 199 10.64 13.73 -11.86
CA GLU A 199 11.80 13.01 -12.37
C GLU A 199 11.51 12.22 -13.65
N HIS A 200 10.34 11.59 -13.76
CA HIS A 200 10.07 10.59 -14.80
C HIS A 200 9.02 10.99 -15.83
N LEU A 201 8.18 11.98 -15.56
CA LEU A 201 7.03 12.32 -16.40
C LEU A 201 7.21 13.68 -17.08
N SER A 202 6.68 13.81 -18.29
CA SER A 202 6.74 15.02 -19.11
C SER A 202 5.32 15.42 -19.52
N GLY A 203 4.75 16.43 -18.84
CA GLY A 203 3.40 16.90 -19.11
C GLY A 203 2.93 17.95 -18.10
N GLU A 204 1.65 18.33 -18.20
CA GLU A 204 1.04 19.26 -17.25
C GLU A 204 0.46 18.50 -16.06
N ARG A 205 0.66 19.05 -14.84
CA ARG A 205 0.16 18.42 -13.62
C ARG A 205 -1.34 18.66 -13.46
N ASP A 206 -2.11 17.58 -13.52
CA ASP A 206 -3.54 17.57 -13.23
C ASP A 206 -3.79 17.14 -11.78
N ALA A 207 -4.69 17.85 -11.07
CA ALA A 207 -4.99 17.56 -9.67
C ALA A 207 -5.60 16.16 -9.46
N ASP A 208 -6.38 15.67 -10.41
CA ASP A 208 -7.11 14.41 -10.30
C ASP A 208 -6.41 13.26 -11.03
N LEU A 209 -5.79 13.55 -12.18
CA LEU A 209 -5.20 12.54 -13.07
C LEU A 209 -3.67 12.40 -12.96
N GLY A 210 -2.98 13.31 -12.27
CA GLY A 210 -1.52 13.38 -12.22
C GLY A 210 -0.92 14.06 -13.45
N VAL A 211 0.39 13.92 -13.69
CA VAL A 211 1.04 14.50 -14.87
C VAL A 211 0.53 13.84 -16.14
N CYS A 212 0.03 14.64 -17.09
CA CYS A 212 -0.54 14.19 -18.35
C CYS A 212 -0.04 15.08 -19.50
N SER A 213 0.44 14.48 -20.60
CA SER A 213 0.75 15.20 -21.84
C SER A 213 -0.43 15.14 -22.82
N GLU A 214 -1.08 13.99 -22.92
CA GLU A 214 -2.21 13.76 -23.83
C GLU A 214 -3.26 12.86 -23.19
N LEU A 215 -4.53 13.09 -23.53
CA LEU A 215 -5.66 12.23 -23.19
C LEU A 215 -6.56 12.06 -24.42
N PHE A 216 -6.78 10.82 -24.84
CA PHE A 216 -7.62 10.47 -25.98
C PHE A 216 -8.21 9.06 -25.84
N ALA A 217 -9.22 8.74 -26.66
CA ALA A 217 -9.73 7.38 -26.80
C ALA A 217 -9.08 6.71 -28.02
N ALA A 218 -8.69 5.45 -27.90
CA ALA A 218 -8.02 4.70 -28.96
C ALA A 218 -8.62 3.31 -29.16
N ARG A 219 -8.68 2.89 -30.43
CA ARG A 219 -9.03 1.54 -30.85
C ARG A 219 -8.04 1.03 -31.89
N THR A 220 -7.63 -0.22 -31.75
CA THR A 220 -6.67 -0.89 -32.64
C THR A 220 -7.34 -2.04 -33.38
N GLU A 221 -6.61 -2.66 -34.32
CA GLU A 221 -7.08 -3.80 -35.11
C GLU A 221 -7.27 -5.08 -34.28
N ILE A 222 -6.52 -5.24 -33.19
CA ILE A 222 -6.64 -6.40 -32.30
C ILE A 222 -7.85 -6.21 -31.39
N GLN A 223 -8.79 -7.17 -31.43
CA GLN A 223 -9.88 -7.22 -30.46
C GLN A 223 -9.35 -7.67 -29.08
N GLY A 224 -9.52 -6.80 -28.07
CA GLY A 224 -9.16 -7.06 -26.66
C GLY A 224 -10.37 -6.95 -25.73
N GLN A 225 -10.13 -6.71 -24.43
CA GLN A 225 -11.22 -6.38 -23.48
C GLN A 225 -11.98 -5.12 -23.89
N ASP A 226 -11.19 -4.08 -24.23
CA ASP A 226 -11.65 -2.78 -24.69
C ASP A 226 -11.10 -2.56 -26.12
N GLY A 227 -10.44 -1.44 -26.41
CA GLY A 227 -9.88 -1.14 -27.73
C GLY A 227 -8.64 -1.92 -28.15
N GLY A 228 -8.24 -2.95 -27.40
CA GLY A 228 -7.07 -3.78 -27.69
C GLY A 228 -5.72 -3.06 -27.60
N VAL A 229 -5.70 -1.85 -27.04
CA VAL A 229 -4.55 -0.93 -27.10
C VAL A 229 -3.29 -1.55 -26.48
N VAL A 230 -3.40 -2.12 -25.26
CA VAL A 230 -2.24 -2.71 -24.56
C VAL A 230 -1.60 -3.84 -25.38
N THR A 231 -2.42 -4.79 -25.85
CA THR A 231 -1.93 -5.94 -26.62
C THR A 231 -1.28 -5.50 -27.92
N SER A 232 -1.92 -4.60 -28.67
CA SER A 232 -1.37 -4.06 -29.92
C SER A 232 -0.09 -3.25 -29.70
N LEU A 233 -0.04 -2.43 -28.64
CA LEU A 233 1.12 -1.64 -28.26
C LEU A 233 2.34 -2.53 -28.03
N LEU A 234 2.19 -3.54 -27.16
CA LEU A 234 3.27 -4.47 -26.83
C LEU A 234 3.72 -5.29 -28.03
N ALA A 235 2.78 -5.84 -28.81
CA ALA A 235 3.09 -6.63 -29.99
C ALA A 235 3.90 -5.82 -31.03
N ARG A 236 3.49 -4.57 -31.29
CA ARG A 236 4.21 -3.68 -32.22
C ARG A 236 5.56 -3.25 -31.68
N CYS A 237 5.67 -2.98 -30.38
CA CYS A 237 6.95 -2.63 -29.75
C CYS A 237 7.95 -3.79 -29.76
N LEU A 238 7.50 -5.04 -29.60
CA LEU A 238 8.33 -6.23 -29.77
C LEU A 238 8.78 -6.40 -31.22
N ASP A 239 7.84 -6.32 -32.18
CA ASP A 239 8.12 -6.43 -33.63
C ASP A 239 9.14 -5.40 -34.12
N LYS A 240 9.06 -4.16 -33.60
CA LYS A 240 9.98 -3.08 -33.95
C LYS A 240 11.25 -3.03 -33.10
N GLY A 241 11.42 -3.95 -32.14
CA GLY A 241 12.58 -3.98 -31.26
C GLY A 241 12.71 -2.74 -30.37
N VAL A 242 11.60 -2.09 -30.05
CA VAL A 242 11.53 -0.99 -29.07
C VAL A 242 11.69 -1.57 -27.65
N ILE A 243 11.14 -2.75 -27.42
CA ILE A 243 11.29 -3.53 -26.19
C ILE A 243 11.80 -4.94 -26.52
N ASP A 244 12.53 -5.54 -25.58
CA ASP A 244 13.07 -6.90 -25.68
C ASP A 244 12.15 -7.93 -25.02
N ALA A 245 11.28 -7.49 -24.11
CA ALA A 245 10.32 -8.30 -23.39
C ALA A 245 9.18 -7.44 -22.80
N ALA A 246 8.04 -8.09 -22.54
CA ALA A 246 6.90 -7.52 -21.85
C ALA A 246 6.47 -8.40 -20.68
N VAL A 247 6.31 -7.82 -19.49
CA VAL A 247 5.70 -8.46 -18.33
C VAL A 247 4.18 -8.34 -18.45
N VAL A 248 3.51 -9.48 -18.59
CA VAL A 248 2.06 -9.62 -18.83
C VAL A 248 1.44 -10.65 -17.90
N VAL A 249 0.11 -10.71 -17.84
CA VAL A 249 -0.65 -11.60 -16.95
C VAL A 249 -1.48 -12.62 -17.73
N TYR A 250 -1.20 -13.90 -17.50
CA TYR A 250 -1.94 -15.04 -18.03
C TYR A 250 -3.06 -15.47 -17.09
N GLN A 251 -4.16 -15.90 -17.68
CA GLN A 251 -5.20 -16.66 -16.98
C GLN A 251 -4.70 -18.10 -16.80
N LYS A 252 -4.79 -18.64 -15.59
CA LYS A 252 -4.64 -20.07 -15.31
C LYS A 252 -5.98 -20.77 -15.51
N GLU A 253 -5.95 -22.09 -15.72
CA GLU A 253 -7.14 -22.95 -15.91
C GLU A 253 -8.20 -22.81 -14.79
N ASN A 254 -7.78 -22.45 -13.58
CA ASN A 254 -8.67 -22.28 -12.41
C ASN A 254 -9.11 -20.84 -12.17
N ASN A 255 -9.22 -20.03 -13.23
CA ASN A 255 -9.39 -18.58 -13.20
C ASN A 255 -8.47 -17.77 -12.25
N GLY A 256 -7.35 -18.37 -11.82
CA GLY A 256 -6.23 -17.67 -11.20
C GLY A 256 -5.36 -16.92 -12.21
N GLY A 257 -4.40 -16.13 -11.73
CA GLY A 257 -3.47 -15.38 -12.58
C GLY A 257 -2.02 -15.86 -12.44
N ARG A 258 -1.22 -15.72 -13.49
CA ARG A 258 0.24 -15.79 -13.42
C ARG A 258 0.84 -14.67 -14.23
N ALA A 259 1.69 -13.85 -13.61
CA ALA A 259 2.51 -12.91 -14.36
C ALA A 259 3.74 -13.62 -14.93
N ALA A 260 4.16 -13.25 -16.14
CA ALA A 260 5.37 -13.73 -16.76
C ALA A 260 5.91 -12.68 -17.73
N ALA A 261 7.23 -12.70 -17.95
CA ALA A 261 7.85 -11.96 -19.03
C ALA A 261 7.79 -12.81 -20.31
N VAL A 262 7.38 -12.17 -21.42
CA VAL A 262 7.40 -12.76 -22.76
C VAL A 262 8.15 -11.88 -23.72
N ASP A 263 8.79 -12.49 -24.71
CA ASP A 263 9.59 -11.81 -25.72
C ASP A 263 9.09 -12.05 -27.14
N ASP A 264 7.90 -12.62 -27.28
CA ASP A 264 7.24 -12.91 -28.54
C ASP A 264 5.79 -12.40 -28.58
N ILE A 265 5.29 -12.19 -29.81
CA ILE A 265 3.95 -11.63 -30.06
C ILE A 265 2.85 -12.62 -29.64
N GLU A 266 3.06 -13.92 -29.81
CA GLU A 266 2.07 -14.95 -29.48
C GLU A 266 1.82 -14.98 -27.96
N GLY A 267 2.89 -14.86 -27.17
CA GLY A 267 2.85 -14.68 -25.72
C GLY A 267 1.99 -13.47 -25.33
N VAL A 268 2.21 -12.32 -25.96
CA VAL A 268 1.43 -11.10 -25.68
C VAL A 268 -0.06 -11.29 -26.01
N ILE A 269 -0.39 -11.91 -27.15
CA ILE A 269 -1.78 -12.17 -27.55
C ILE A 269 -2.47 -13.13 -26.58
N LYS A 270 -1.78 -14.18 -26.13
CA LYS A 270 -2.31 -15.14 -25.13
C LYS A 270 -2.61 -14.48 -23.78
N ALA A 271 -1.98 -13.37 -23.45
CA ALA A 271 -2.21 -12.63 -22.22
C ALA A 271 -3.39 -11.64 -22.27
N LYS A 272 -4.13 -11.53 -23.40
CA LYS A 272 -5.24 -10.58 -23.56
C LYS A 272 -6.38 -10.77 -22.54
N GLY A 273 -7.12 -9.70 -22.27
CA GLY A 273 -8.25 -9.68 -21.33
C GLY A 273 -7.85 -9.39 -19.88
N THR A 274 -8.75 -8.81 -19.10
CA THR A 274 -8.53 -8.49 -17.68
C THR A 274 -8.71 -9.73 -16.83
N LYS A 275 -7.80 -9.87 -15.86
CA LYS A 275 -7.92 -10.84 -14.78
C LYS A 275 -8.09 -10.07 -13.50
N TYR A 276 -9.23 -10.21 -12.84
CA TYR A 276 -9.56 -9.51 -11.59
C TYR A 276 -8.89 -10.15 -10.36
N VAL A 277 -7.67 -10.64 -10.55
CA VAL A 277 -6.87 -11.35 -9.55
C VAL A 277 -5.53 -10.64 -9.39
N ARG A 278 -5.01 -10.66 -8.17
CA ARG A 278 -3.72 -10.07 -7.87
C ARG A 278 -2.59 -11.01 -8.26
N VAL A 279 -1.62 -10.49 -9.01
CA VAL A 279 -0.34 -11.13 -9.30
C VAL A 279 0.80 -10.13 -9.08
N SER A 280 2.02 -10.59 -8.83
CA SER A 280 3.18 -9.71 -8.79
C SER A 280 3.71 -9.46 -10.19
N ALA A 281 3.94 -8.20 -10.56
CA ALA A 281 4.67 -7.85 -11.78
C ALA A 281 6.18 -7.70 -11.53
N LEU A 282 6.60 -7.68 -10.25
CA LEU A 282 7.97 -7.40 -9.86
C LEU A 282 8.89 -8.61 -10.10
N ALA A 283 8.55 -9.82 -9.63
CA ALA A 283 9.39 -10.98 -9.87
C ALA A 283 9.63 -11.25 -11.37
N PRO A 284 8.60 -11.28 -12.26
CA PRO A 284 8.85 -11.48 -13.67
C PRO A 284 9.71 -10.40 -14.34
N LEU A 285 9.63 -9.15 -13.86
CA LEU A 285 10.51 -8.07 -14.29
C LEU A 285 11.96 -8.38 -13.90
N ILE A 286 12.20 -8.70 -12.63
CA ILE A 286 13.54 -9.03 -12.12
C ILE A 286 14.12 -10.25 -12.85
N ASP A 287 13.30 -11.28 -13.08
CA ASP A 287 13.72 -12.47 -13.82
C ASP A 287 14.08 -12.16 -15.27
N ALA A 288 13.31 -11.30 -15.95
CA ALA A 288 13.63 -10.85 -17.30
C ALA A 288 14.96 -10.08 -17.37
N LEU A 289 15.19 -9.17 -16.41
CA LEU A 289 16.43 -8.38 -16.33
C LEU A 289 17.65 -9.26 -16.03
N ARG A 290 17.52 -10.21 -15.09
CA ARG A 290 18.55 -11.23 -14.81
C ARG A 290 18.80 -12.13 -16.02
N GLY A 291 17.76 -12.44 -16.80
CA GLY A 291 17.83 -13.16 -18.07
C GLY A 291 18.46 -12.37 -19.23
N GLY A 292 18.94 -11.14 -18.98
CA GLY A 292 19.68 -10.35 -19.97
C GLY A 292 18.83 -9.38 -20.78
N LYS A 293 17.50 -9.33 -20.57
CA LYS A 293 16.65 -8.31 -21.20
C LYS A 293 17.00 -6.94 -20.61
N ARG A 294 16.94 -5.88 -21.43
CA ARG A 294 17.29 -4.52 -20.99
C ARG A 294 16.15 -3.54 -21.21
N ARG A 295 15.42 -3.64 -22.31
CA ARG A 295 14.24 -2.82 -22.61
C ARG A 295 12.99 -3.61 -22.28
N VAL A 296 12.44 -3.44 -21.07
CA VAL A 296 11.33 -4.27 -20.59
C VAL A 296 10.08 -3.42 -20.37
N ALA A 297 8.98 -3.75 -21.05
CA ALA A 297 7.69 -3.18 -20.74
C ALA A 297 7.00 -3.93 -19.59
N VAL A 298 6.36 -3.22 -18.68
CA VAL A 298 5.58 -3.80 -17.58
C VAL A 298 4.16 -3.31 -17.67
N VAL A 299 3.22 -4.25 -17.86
CA VAL A 299 1.79 -3.97 -17.73
C VAL A 299 1.38 -4.18 -16.28
N GLY A 300 0.92 -3.12 -15.63
CA GLY A 300 0.63 -3.16 -14.21
C GLY A 300 -0.56 -2.29 -13.81
N THR A 301 -1.25 -2.71 -12.76
CA THR A 301 -2.22 -1.88 -12.02
C THR A 301 -1.48 -0.82 -11.20
N PRO A 302 -2.19 0.22 -10.70
CA PRO A 302 -1.56 1.36 -10.03
C PRO A 302 -0.61 0.98 -8.89
N CYS A 303 -0.94 -0.03 -8.08
CA CYS A 303 -0.08 -0.47 -6.98
C CYS A 303 1.23 -1.11 -7.47
N GLN A 304 1.21 -1.86 -8.58
CA GLN A 304 2.41 -2.45 -9.17
C GLN A 304 3.31 -1.36 -9.78
N ILE A 305 2.73 -0.42 -10.51
CA ILE A 305 3.45 0.73 -11.09
C ILE A 305 4.13 1.55 -9.98
N ARG A 306 3.41 1.80 -8.89
CA ARG A 306 3.93 2.50 -7.70
C ARG A 306 5.13 1.82 -7.07
N VAL A 307 5.10 0.49 -6.94
CA VAL A 307 6.24 -0.27 -6.40
C VAL A 307 7.46 -0.12 -7.30
N ILE A 308 7.30 -0.27 -8.62
CA ILE A 308 8.42 -0.16 -9.56
C ILE A 308 9.00 1.26 -9.55
N ARG A 309 8.17 2.30 -9.56
CA ARG A 309 8.65 3.69 -9.44
C ARG A 309 9.35 3.99 -8.13
N LYS A 310 8.91 3.39 -7.01
CA LYS A 310 9.61 3.53 -5.73
C LYS A 310 11.00 2.88 -5.79
N LEU A 311 11.13 1.74 -6.46
CA LEU A 311 12.42 1.09 -6.67
C LEU A 311 13.34 1.92 -7.59
N GLU A 312 12.80 2.55 -8.65
CA GLU A 312 13.55 3.50 -9.48
C GLU A 312 14.04 4.69 -8.65
N GLN A 313 13.17 5.31 -7.83
CA GLN A 313 13.55 6.42 -6.93
C GLN A 313 14.62 6.03 -5.90
N LEU A 314 14.69 4.75 -5.52
CA LEU A 314 15.71 4.21 -4.60
C LEU A 314 16.99 3.76 -5.32
N ASP A 315 17.13 4.09 -6.61
CA ASP A 315 18.21 3.69 -7.52
C ASP A 315 18.39 2.16 -7.66
N TYR A 316 17.43 1.34 -7.21
CA TYR A 316 17.59 -0.12 -7.17
C TYR A 316 17.90 -0.71 -8.55
N PHE A 317 17.14 -0.33 -9.59
CA PHE A 317 17.37 -0.85 -10.93
C PHE A 317 18.65 -0.30 -11.55
N LYS A 318 19.07 0.90 -11.19
CA LYS A 318 20.31 1.50 -11.68
C LYS A 318 21.54 0.83 -11.07
N ASP A 319 21.47 0.49 -9.78
CA ASP A 319 22.50 -0.23 -9.05
C ASP A 319 22.65 -1.67 -9.57
N GLU A 320 21.53 -2.40 -9.73
CA GLU A 320 21.53 -3.83 -10.09
C GLU A 320 21.55 -4.09 -11.61
N PHE A 321 20.97 -3.19 -12.42
CA PHE A 321 20.77 -3.34 -13.86
C PHE A 321 20.98 -1.99 -14.60
N PRO A 322 22.21 -1.45 -14.63
CA PRO A 322 22.48 -0.06 -15.04
C PRO A 322 22.01 0.30 -16.47
N ASP A 323 21.97 -0.68 -17.37
CA ASP A 323 21.55 -0.50 -18.77
C ASP A 323 20.06 -0.80 -19.00
N ALA A 324 19.29 -1.05 -17.94
CA ALA A 324 17.88 -1.38 -18.06
C ALA A 324 17.02 -0.14 -18.33
N GLU A 325 16.26 -0.17 -19.42
CA GLU A 325 15.21 0.77 -19.72
C GLU A 325 13.84 0.11 -19.46
N ILE A 326 13.23 0.46 -18.33
CA ILE A 326 11.90 -0.04 -17.96
C ILE A 326 10.84 0.92 -18.52
N PHE A 327 9.81 0.35 -19.16
CA PHE A 327 8.64 1.05 -19.70
C PHE A 327 7.38 0.64 -18.92
N LEU A 328 6.64 1.61 -18.38
CA LEU A 328 5.50 1.34 -17.51
C LEU A 328 4.17 1.60 -18.20
N VAL A 329 3.43 0.52 -18.50
CA VAL A 329 2.08 0.54 -19.06
C VAL A 329 1.07 0.33 -17.94
N GLY A 330 0.51 1.41 -17.43
CA GLY A 330 -0.43 1.42 -16.33
C GLY A 330 -1.86 1.09 -16.77
N LEU A 331 -2.52 0.17 -16.07
CA LEU A 331 -3.95 -0.09 -16.26
C LEU A 331 -4.79 0.80 -15.34
N PHE A 332 -5.97 1.19 -15.79
CA PHE A 332 -6.96 1.74 -14.86
C PHE A 332 -7.46 0.62 -13.95
N CYS A 333 -7.52 0.88 -12.65
CA CYS A 333 -7.97 -0.12 -11.68
C CYS A 333 -8.76 0.57 -10.58
N PHE A 334 -10.00 0.15 -10.37
CA PHE A 334 -10.80 0.62 -9.24
C PHE A 334 -10.54 -0.28 -8.02
N GLU A 335 -10.84 -1.57 -8.12
CA GLU A 335 -10.68 -2.56 -7.06
C GLU A 335 -10.24 -3.92 -7.65
N SER A 336 -9.73 -4.80 -6.79
CA SER A 336 -9.42 -6.20 -7.08
C SER A 336 -10.01 -7.06 -5.97
N PHE A 337 -10.33 -8.30 -6.28
CA PHE A 337 -11.04 -9.19 -5.37
C PHE A 337 -10.14 -10.30 -4.82
N ASP A 338 -10.50 -10.81 -3.64
CA ASP A 338 -10.02 -12.11 -3.20
C ASP A 338 -10.72 -13.17 -4.05
N TYR A 339 -9.93 -13.91 -4.82
CA TYR A 339 -10.48 -14.82 -5.82
C TYR A 339 -11.35 -15.92 -5.20
N ARG A 340 -10.96 -16.46 -4.03
CA ARG A 340 -11.70 -17.54 -3.39
C ARG A 340 -13.04 -17.03 -2.86
N ARG A 341 -13.02 -15.89 -2.13
CA ARG A 341 -14.25 -15.27 -1.62
C ARG A 341 -15.17 -14.85 -2.75
N LEU A 342 -14.63 -14.20 -3.79
CA LEU A 342 -15.38 -13.77 -4.97
C LEU A 342 -16.06 -14.95 -5.65
N ARG A 343 -15.34 -16.05 -5.92
CA ARG A 343 -15.92 -17.21 -6.60
C ARG A 343 -17.07 -17.80 -5.81
N ASP A 344 -16.85 -18.07 -4.52
CA ASP A 344 -17.86 -18.71 -3.68
C ASP A 344 -19.11 -17.83 -3.54
N HIS A 345 -18.93 -16.52 -3.40
CA HIS A 345 -20.05 -15.58 -3.27
C HIS A 345 -20.75 -15.31 -4.62
N ALA A 346 -19.99 -15.09 -5.70
CA ALA A 346 -20.53 -14.87 -7.04
C ALA A 346 -21.31 -16.08 -7.56
N LYS A 347 -20.90 -17.30 -7.20
CA LYS A 347 -21.65 -18.52 -7.53
C LYS A 347 -23.08 -18.48 -6.98
N GLY A 348 -23.24 -17.99 -5.75
CA GLY A 348 -24.55 -17.80 -5.13
C GLY A 348 -25.39 -16.71 -5.81
N LEU A 349 -24.76 -15.61 -6.21
CA LEU A 349 -25.45 -14.45 -6.81
C LEU A 349 -25.79 -14.63 -8.30
N LEU A 350 -24.90 -15.26 -9.06
CA LEU A 350 -24.98 -15.38 -10.52
C LEU A 350 -25.59 -16.72 -10.97
N GLY A 351 -25.59 -17.73 -10.09
CA GLY A 351 -26.05 -19.08 -10.40
C GLY A 351 -25.11 -19.88 -11.31
N ILE A 352 -23.91 -19.35 -11.59
CA ILE A 352 -22.87 -20.00 -12.39
C ILE A 352 -21.54 -19.97 -11.66
N ASP A 353 -20.66 -20.93 -11.96
CA ASP A 353 -19.28 -20.80 -11.54
C ASP A 353 -18.58 -19.77 -12.42
N ILE A 354 -17.96 -18.77 -11.81
CA ILE A 354 -17.20 -17.77 -12.58
C ILE A 354 -15.94 -18.39 -13.20
N GLU A 355 -15.52 -19.58 -12.77
CA GLU A 355 -14.47 -20.39 -13.41
C GLU A 355 -14.81 -20.78 -14.85
N ASP A 356 -16.10 -21.00 -15.12
CA ASP A 356 -16.57 -21.46 -16.43
C ASP A 356 -16.83 -20.30 -17.40
N ALA A 357 -16.83 -19.04 -16.92
CA ALA A 357 -17.20 -17.88 -17.72
C ALA A 357 -16.18 -17.57 -18.84
N ASP A 358 -16.69 -17.38 -20.07
CA ASP A 358 -15.93 -16.97 -21.26
C ASP A 358 -15.34 -15.57 -21.13
N LYS A 359 -16.06 -14.68 -20.43
CA LYS A 359 -15.70 -13.27 -20.26
C LYS A 359 -16.18 -12.75 -18.93
N ILE A 360 -15.33 -12.00 -18.25
CA ILE A 360 -15.68 -11.25 -17.04
C ILE A 360 -15.43 -9.77 -17.28
N GLN A 361 -16.40 -8.93 -16.95
CA GLN A 361 -16.29 -7.48 -17.07
C GLN A 361 -16.98 -6.75 -15.92
N ILE A 362 -16.41 -5.62 -15.52
CA ILE A 362 -17.04 -4.68 -14.60
C ILE A 362 -17.35 -3.39 -15.35
N ALA A 363 -18.64 -3.10 -15.50
CA ALA A 363 -19.11 -1.93 -16.23
C ALA A 363 -20.35 -1.34 -15.54
N LYS A 364 -20.40 -0.01 -15.46
CA LYS A 364 -21.54 0.75 -14.90
C LYS A 364 -22.02 0.24 -13.52
N GLY A 365 -21.07 -0.19 -12.67
CA GLY A 365 -21.35 -0.69 -11.32
C GLY A 365 -21.92 -2.11 -11.25
N ARG A 366 -21.90 -2.86 -12.36
CA ARG A 366 -22.26 -4.28 -12.41
C ARG A 366 -21.03 -5.14 -12.63
N TYR A 367 -20.98 -6.27 -11.95
CA TYR A 367 -20.09 -7.39 -12.26
C TYR A 367 -20.84 -8.31 -13.21
N ILE A 368 -20.27 -8.57 -14.39
CA ILE A 368 -20.92 -9.31 -15.48
C ILE A 368 -20.00 -10.47 -15.87
N ALA A 369 -20.52 -11.68 -15.77
CA ALA A 369 -19.90 -12.91 -16.26
C ALA A 369 -20.72 -13.44 -17.45
N THR A 370 -20.06 -13.69 -18.57
CA THR A 370 -20.67 -14.25 -19.77
C THR A 370 -20.31 -15.73 -19.86
N LEU A 371 -21.30 -16.61 -19.98
CA LEU A 371 -21.14 -18.05 -20.18
C LEU A 371 -22.05 -18.48 -21.33
N ASP A 372 -21.49 -19.14 -22.35
CA ASP A 372 -22.23 -19.62 -23.53
C ASP A 372 -23.07 -18.51 -24.21
N GLY A 373 -22.55 -17.28 -24.19
CA GLY A 373 -23.22 -16.09 -24.73
C GLY A 373 -24.35 -15.52 -23.86
N MET A 374 -24.64 -16.10 -22.69
CA MET A 374 -25.59 -15.55 -21.71
C MET A 374 -24.88 -14.68 -20.67
N GLU A 375 -25.41 -13.49 -20.38
CA GLU A 375 -24.88 -12.60 -19.35
C GLU A 375 -25.53 -12.85 -17.99
N HIS A 376 -24.71 -13.17 -17.00
CA HIS A 376 -25.07 -13.24 -15.59
C HIS A 376 -24.46 -12.03 -14.89
N SER A 377 -25.24 -11.27 -14.12
CA SER A 377 -24.69 -10.08 -13.46
C SER A 377 -25.30 -9.76 -12.10
N CYS A 378 -24.45 -9.24 -11.21
CA CYS A 378 -24.83 -8.68 -9.92
C CYS A 378 -24.29 -7.25 -9.77
N SER A 379 -24.73 -6.54 -8.74
CA SER A 379 -24.18 -5.24 -8.38
C SER A 379 -22.80 -5.42 -7.76
N VAL A 380 -21.83 -4.57 -8.13
CA VAL A 380 -20.49 -4.58 -7.50
C VAL A 380 -20.59 -4.30 -6.00
N ARG A 381 -21.63 -3.61 -5.53
CA ARG A 381 -21.87 -3.37 -4.10
C ARG A 381 -22.14 -4.65 -3.31
N GLU A 382 -22.71 -5.68 -3.95
CA GLU A 382 -22.92 -6.97 -3.32
C GLU A 382 -21.60 -7.69 -3.06
N LEU A 383 -20.54 -7.34 -3.80
CA LEU A 383 -19.20 -7.92 -3.70
C LEU A 383 -18.25 -7.11 -2.81
N GLU A 384 -18.75 -6.15 -2.02
CA GLU A 384 -17.90 -5.22 -1.23
C GLU A 384 -17.02 -5.93 -0.19
N ASN A 385 -17.48 -7.07 0.32
CA ASN A 385 -16.74 -7.91 1.28
C ASN A 385 -15.71 -8.82 0.61
N ASP A 386 -15.77 -8.96 -0.71
CA ASP A 386 -14.83 -9.75 -1.50
C ASP A 386 -13.67 -8.91 -2.03
N ILE A 387 -13.76 -7.58 -1.92
CA ILE A 387 -12.68 -6.66 -2.25
C ILE A 387 -11.48 -6.93 -1.32
N ARG A 388 -10.27 -7.02 -1.91
CA ARG A 388 -9.04 -7.16 -1.13
C ARG A 388 -8.86 -5.98 -0.17
N GLU A 389 -8.48 -6.27 1.06
CA GLU A 389 -8.39 -5.30 2.14
C GLU A 389 -7.52 -4.09 1.75
N GLY A 390 -6.36 -4.33 1.12
CA GLY A 390 -5.44 -3.30 0.68
C GLY A 390 -5.97 -2.34 -0.40
N CYS A 391 -6.94 -2.77 -1.23
CA CYS A 391 -7.53 -1.90 -2.26
C CYS A 391 -8.25 -0.69 -1.65
N ARG A 392 -8.77 -0.82 -0.43
CA ARG A 392 -9.45 0.24 0.32
C ARG A 392 -8.53 1.41 0.70
N PHE A 393 -7.21 1.21 0.62
CA PHE A 393 -6.18 2.22 0.91
C PHE A 393 -5.49 2.74 -0.36
N CYS A 394 -5.88 2.27 -1.54
CA CYS A 394 -5.32 2.72 -2.80
C CYS A 394 -6.15 3.88 -3.37
N GLY A 395 -5.57 5.08 -3.39
CA GLY A 395 -6.23 6.28 -3.95
C GLY A 395 -5.97 6.52 -5.45
N ASP A 396 -5.29 5.60 -6.14
CA ASP A 396 -4.90 5.75 -7.55
C ASP A 396 -5.78 4.89 -8.45
N LEU A 397 -6.54 5.53 -9.34
CA LEU A 397 -7.37 4.87 -10.35
C LEU A 397 -6.61 4.68 -11.66
N VAL A 398 -5.85 5.70 -12.09
CA VAL A 398 -5.41 5.87 -13.47
C VAL A 398 -3.92 5.57 -13.65
N SER A 399 -3.32 4.83 -12.71
CA SER A 399 -1.89 4.52 -12.68
C SER A 399 -1.06 5.78 -12.91
N ARG A 400 -1.19 6.76 -12.01
CA ARG A 400 -0.71 8.14 -12.22
C ARG A 400 0.79 8.25 -12.49
N LEU A 401 1.57 7.25 -12.07
CA LEU A 401 3.02 7.21 -12.20
C LEU A 401 3.51 6.37 -13.39
N ALA A 402 2.62 5.85 -14.24
CA ALA A 402 3.01 5.10 -15.43
C ALA A 402 3.59 6.03 -16.52
N ASP A 403 4.22 5.46 -17.54
CA ASP A 403 4.63 6.20 -18.74
C ASP A 403 3.41 6.45 -19.66
N ILE A 404 2.53 5.45 -19.73
CA ILE A 404 1.23 5.49 -20.40
C ILE A 404 0.19 4.77 -19.54
N SER A 405 -1.01 5.33 -19.41
CA SER A 405 -2.11 4.72 -18.67
C SER A 405 -3.30 4.43 -19.57
N ILE A 406 -3.87 3.23 -19.46
CA ILE A 406 -4.90 2.73 -20.37
C ILE A 406 -6.07 2.12 -19.57
N GLY A 407 -7.30 2.44 -19.94
CA GLY A 407 -8.49 1.80 -19.37
C GLY A 407 -9.78 2.10 -20.12
N SER A 408 -10.87 1.49 -19.69
CA SER A 408 -12.17 1.56 -20.38
C SER A 408 -12.99 2.81 -20.09
N VAL A 409 -12.83 3.40 -18.90
CA VAL A 409 -13.63 4.55 -18.46
C VAL A 409 -13.28 5.78 -19.28
N GLY A 410 -14.30 6.53 -19.71
CA GLY A 410 -14.14 7.75 -20.51
C GLY A 410 -14.03 7.49 -22.02
N SER A 411 -14.25 6.26 -22.48
CA SER A 411 -14.29 5.92 -23.90
C SER A 411 -15.56 5.13 -24.26
N ALA A 412 -15.91 5.14 -25.55
CA ALA A 412 -17.00 4.32 -26.07
C ALA A 412 -16.66 2.82 -26.01
N GLU A 413 -17.68 1.97 -26.18
CA GLU A 413 -17.47 0.52 -26.25
C GLU A 413 -16.53 0.16 -27.41
N GLY A 414 -15.57 -0.73 -27.14
CA GLY A 414 -14.52 -1.09 -28.09
C GLY A 414 -13.41 -0.04 -28.25
N TYR A 415 -13.39 1.01 -27.42
CA TYR A 415 -12.26 1.94 -27.29
C TYR A 415 -11.68 1.89 -25.89
N SER A 416 -10.43 2.32 -25.74
CA SER A 416 -9.79 2.56 -24.45
C SER A 416 -9.38 4.02 -24.32
N SER A 417 -9.62 4.63 -23.18
CA SER A 417 -8.98 5.89 -22.79
C SER A 417 -7.49 5.65 -22.58
N VAL A 418 -6.67 6.52 -23.16
CA VAL A 418 -5.21 6.52 -23.12
C VAL A 418 -4.75 7.85 -22.56
N ILE A 419 -3.93 7.81 -21.51
CA ILE A 419 -3.26 8.96 -20.93
C ILE A 419 -1.75 8.79 -21.15
N VAL A 420 -1.15 9.67 -21.92
CA VAL A 420 0.32 9.69 -22.12
C VAL A 420 0.94 10.60 -21.07
N ARG A 421 2.04 10.18 -20.46
CA ARG A 421 2.62 10.86 -19.29
C ARG A 421 4.11 11.13 -19.39
N SER A 422 4.86 10.36 -20.18
CA SER A 422 6.30 10.55 -20.34
C SER A 422 6.74 10.41 -21.80
N GLU A 423 7.97 10.83 -22.10
CA GLU A 423 8.59 10.61 -23.42
C GLU A 423 8.72 9.11 -23.75
N LYS A 424 8.97 8.26 -22.75
CA LYS A 424 8.92 6.81 -22.91
C LYS A 424 7.53 6.35 -23.34
N GLY A 425 6.48 6.92 -22.74
CA GLY A 425 5.08 6.63 -23.09
C GLY A 425 4.74 7.01 -24.52
N LYS A 426 5.22 8.18 -24.99
CA LYS A 426 5.09 8.61 -26.39
C LYS A 426 5.79 7.65 -27.35
N LYS A 427 7.04 7.27 -27.05
CA LYS A 427 7.85 6.32 -27.84
C LYS A 427 7.16 4.98 -28.05
N LEU A 428 6.37 4.50 -27.09
CA LEU A 428 5.59 3.27 -27.27
C LEU A 428 4.49 3.41 -28.33
N LEU A 429 3.93 4.61 -28.52
CA LEU A 429 2.84 4.87 -29.46
C LEU A 429 3.30 5.17 -30.89
N ASP A 430 4.55 5.59 -31.09
CA ASP A 430 5.08 6.02 -32.40
C ASP A 430 4.88 4.98 -33.52
N TRP A 431 4.84 3.70 -33.15
CA TRP A 431 4.73 2.58 -34.09
C TRP A 431 3.34 1.95 -34.14
N LEU A 432 2.38 2.50 -33.39
CA LEU A 432 1.04 1.95 -33.28
C LEU A 432 0.08 2.69 -34.24
N SER A 433 -0.56 1.93 -35.13
CA SER A 433 -1.72 2.42 -35.89
C SER A 433 -2.99 2.25 -35.06
N PHE A 434 -3.74 3.33 -34.86
CA PHE A 434 -5.00 3.31 -34.12
C PHE A 434 -5.98 4.37 -34.60
N CYS A 435 -7.27 4.11 -34.40
CA CYS A 435 -8.32 5.11 -34.52
C CYS A 435 -8.31 5.98 -33.26
N ARG A 436 -8.19 7.30 -33.43
CA ARG A 436 -8.20 8.28 -32.33
C ARG A 436 -9.56 8.98 -32.24
N GLU A 437 -10.13 8.99 -31.05
CA GLU A 437 -11.33 9.73 -30.69
C GLU A 437 -11.11 10.57 -29.43
N LYS A 438 -12.08 11.42 -29.10
CA LYS A 438 -12.03 12.23 -27.87
C LYS A 438 -12.45 11.38 -26.67
N ALA A 439 -11.60 11.31 -25.65
CA ALA A 439 -11.98 10.73 -24.37
C ALA A 439 -12.80 11.73 -23.53
N VAL A 440 -13.76 11.21 -22.75
CA VAL A 440 -14.60 11.96 -21.80
C VAL A 440 -13.86 12.06 -20.47
N ARG A 441 -13.07 13.13 -20.32
CA ARG A 441 -12.23 13.37 -19.14
C ARG A 441 -13.03 13.38 -17.84
N GLU A 442 -14.23 13.97 -17.86
CA GLU A 442 -15.08 14.17 -16.69
C GLU A 442 -15.47 12.83 -16.02
N ASP A 443 -15.71 11.78 -16.83
CA ASP A 443 -16.04 10.45 -16.32
C ASP A 443 -14.87 9.80 -15.60
N ILE A 444 -13.65 9.97 -16.14
CA ILE A 444 -12.41 9.47 -15.52
C ILE A 444 -12.17 10.20 -14.21
N VAL A 445 -12.25 11.54 -14.21
CA VAL A 445 -12.04 12.38 -13.03
C VAL A 445 -13.04 12.05 -11.92
N LYS A 446 -14.31 11.84 -12.26
CA LYS A 446 -15.36 11.49 -11.30
C LYS A 446 -15.01 10.21 -10.53
N LEU A 447 -14.59 9.15 -11.24
CA LEU A 447 -14.19 7.90 -10.58
C LEU A 447 -12.86 8.03 -9.83
N ALA A 448 -11.89 8.78 -10.39
CA ALA A 448 -10.60 9.00 -9.72
C ALA A 448 -10.78 9.70 -8.37
N ARG A 449 -11.62 10.74 -8.31
CA ARG A 449 -12.00 11.45 -7.08
C ARG A 449 -12.71 10.54 -6.09
N MET A 450 -13.63 9.70 -6.56
CA MET A 450 -14.36 8.75 -5.72
C MET A 450 -13.39 7.77 -5.05
N LYS A 451 -12.49 7.15 -5.83
CA LYS A 451 -11.50 6.21 -5.31
C LYS A 451 -10.54 6.89 -4.32
N ARG A 452 -10.02 8.08 -4.66
CA ARG A 452 -9.14 8.84 -3.78
C ARG A 452 -9.80 9.17 -2.45
N ARG A 453 -11.04 9.69 -2.48
CA ARG A 453 -11.82 10.00 -1.27
C ARG A 453 -12.04 8.78 -0.38
N ASN A 454 -12.30 7.61 -0.97
CA ASN A 454 -12.46 6.37 -0.22
C ASN A 454 -11.15 5.98 0.49
N ALA A 455 -10.02 6.05 -0.22
CA ALA A 455 -8.70 5.77 0.34
C ALA A 455 -8.31 6.77 1.44
N ASP A 456 -8.51 8.07 1.20
CA ASP A 456 -8.20 9.13 2.16
C ASP A 456 -9.01 8.96 3.45
N ARG A 457 -10.29 8.59 3.37
CA ARG A 457 -11.11 8.30 4.56
C ARG A 457 -10.54 7.15 5.39
N ASN A 458 -10.02 6.09 4.74
CA ASN A 458 -9.41 4.95 5.44
C ASN A 458 -8.03 5.29 6.00
N LEU A 459 -7.22 6.08 5.29
CA LEU A 459 -5.94 6.57 5.79
C LEU A 459 -6.13 7.58 6.92
N GLU A 460 -7.19 8.38 6.89
CA GLU A 460 -7.52 9.35 7.93
C GLU A 460 -7.90 8.67 9.24
N ARG A 461 -8.52 7.49 9.19
CA ARG A 461 -8.71 6.63 10.37
C ARG A 461 -7.38 6.27 11.02
N ILE A 462 -6.38 5.94 10.21
CA ILE A 462 -5.01 5.74 10.72
C ILE A 462 -4.49 7.07 11.28
N ARG A 463 -4.51 8.18 10.54
CA ARG A 463 -3.98 9.48 11.03
C ARG A 463 -4.60 9.95 12.35
N LYS A 464 -5.91 9.77 12.50
CA LYS A 464 -6.67 10.21 13.68
C LYS A 464 -6.74 9.16 14.79
N GLY A 465 -6.34 7.92 14.52
CA GLY A 465 -6.51 6.82 15.47
C GLY A 465 -7.98 6.41 15.66
N MET A 466 -8.76 6.25 14.59
CA MET A 466 -10.18 5.88 14.66
C MET A 466 -10.49 4.52 14.06
#